data_AF-A0ABD2U0J8-F1
#
_entry.id   AF-A0ABD2U0J8-F1
#
_cell.length_a   1.000
_cell.length_b   1.000
_cell.length_c   1.000
_cell.angle_alpha   90.00
_cell.angle_beta   90.00
_cell.angle_gamma   90.00
#
_symmetry.space_group_name_H-M   'P 1'
#
loop_
_entity.id
_entity.type
_entity.pdbx_description
1 polymer ?
#
loop_
_entity_poly.entity_id
_entity_poly.type
_entity_poly.pdbx_seq_one_letter_code
_entity_poly.pdbx_strand_id
1 'polypeptide(L)'
;MLIRAIGLKLRMAYCERLKSLGLGKLFEISEILPSEDIAALVYLWNPLTIVTCVGFNTTPVENLFIILSLYGACIRVAPLAAFGWVVASHLSLYPTILIIPVILLLGNGPDATPRKLFLMYKKDEADNSSKGRVVNGLSEQKKFSWRPVGLFFVWVLIWTLYTLVLCGIFMRNYGGLSEMFNRTYGFILTVKDLSPNIGVLWYFFAEVFEFFRDFFLIVFHVNILFMILPLAIRLKHRPCFLAFVYMAICSMLKPYPSVGDSALYLALLALFFNELAEMQFSFFLFCGFVGVSLLSPVMHNLWIWRGTGNANFYFATGMAYACFQVCFCTFTGIFVGMYGL
;
A
#
# COMPACT_ATOMS: atom_id res chain seq x y z
N MET A 1 15.62 -5.69 -4.29
CA MET A 1 16.55 -4.55 -4.46
C MET A 1 15.86 -3.19 -4.42
N LEU A 2 14.75 -2.95 -5.14
CA LEU A 2 14.06 -1.65 -5.10
C LEU A 2 13.48 -1.29 -3.71
N ILE A 3 12.89 -2.25 -2.99
CA ILE A 3 12.38 -2.04 -1.61
C ILE A 3 13.51 -1.54 -0.68
N ARG A 4 14.69 -2.18 -0.76
CA ARG A 4 15.90 -1.76 -0.04
C ARG A 4 16.30 -0.33 -0.41
N ALA A 5 16.28 0.01 -1.69
CA ALA A 5 16.64 1.34 -2.16
C ALA A 5 15.65 2.43 -1.70
N ILE A 6 14.36 2.12 -1.60
CA ILE A 6 13.35 2.97 -0.97
C ILE A 6 13.68 3.18 0.52
N GLY A 7 13.98 2.10 1.25
CA GLY A 7 14.37 2.15 2.66
C GLY A 7 15.61 3.02 2.90
N LEU A 8 16.66 2.83 2.11
CA LEU A 8 17.87 3.64 2.16
C LEU A 8 17.60 5.13 1.92
N LYS A 9 16.74 5.47 0.95
CA LYS A 9 16.35 6.86 0.68
C LYS A 9 15.54 7.47 1.81
N LEU A 10 14.63 6.71 2.41
CA LEU A 10 13.87 7.14 3.59
C LEU A 10 14.79 7.37 4.79
N ARG A 11 15.72 6.45 5.03
CA ARG A 11 16.73 6.56 6.10
C ARG A 11 17.64 7.76 5.90
N MET A 12 18.17 7.97 4.69
CA MET A 12 18.99 9.15 4.38
C MET A 12 18.23 10.46 4.58
N ALA A 13 17.00 10.56 4.07
CA ALA A 13 16.16 11.75 4.24
C ALA A 13 15.84 12.03 5.71
N TYR A 14 15.65 10.96 6.49
CA TYR A 14 15.47 11.03 7.93
C TYR A 14 16.74 11.53 8.64
N CYS A 15 17.91 10.98 8.32
CA CYS A 15 19.21 11.38 8.87
C CYS A 15 19.56 12.84 8.58
N GLU A 16 19.40 13.28 7.33
CA GLU A 16 19.62 14.68 6.93
C GLU A 16 18.75 15.63 7.74
N ARG A 17 17.48 15.25 7.94
CA ARG A 17 16.53 16.07 8.70
C ARG A 17 16.87 16.10 10.19
N LEU A 18 17.27 14.97 10.79
CA LEU A 18 17.69 14.94 12.19
C LEU A 18 18.96 15.77 12.44
N LYS A 19 19.91 15.76 11.50
CA LYS A 19 21.09 16.65 11.53
C LYS A 19 20.68 18.11 11.47
N SER A 20 19.72 18.48 10.61
CA SER A 20 19.20 19.85 10.54
C SER A 20 18.50 20.32 11.82
N LEU A 21 17.96 19.38 12.62
CA LEU A 21 17.31 19.66 13.91
C LEU A 21 18.29 19.68 15.10
N GLY A 22 19.60 19.46 14.88
CA GLY A 22 20.59 19.41 15.95
C GLY A 22 20.51 18.16 16.85
N LEU A 23 19.65 17.18 16.50
CA LEU A 23 19.38 15.97 17.29
C LEU A 23 20.32 14.79 16.97
N GLY A 24 21.48 15.05 16.35
CA GLY A 24 22.39 14.00 15.88
C GLY A 24 22.81 12.99 16.96
N LYS A 25 22.89 13.42 18.23
CA LYS A 25 23.26 12.57 19.37
C LYS A 25 22.23 11.49 19.73
N LEU A 26 20.93 11.74 19.51
CA LEU A 26 19.88 10.73 19.75
C LEU A 26 19.93 9.58 18.73
N PHE A 27 20.57 9.79 17.59
CA PHE A 27 20.71 8.78 16.53
C PHE A 27 21.87 7.82 16.76
N GLU A 28 22.97 8.29 17.35
CA GLU A 28 24.11 7.42 17.71
C GLU A 28 23.74 6.40 18.80
N ILE A 29 22.72 6.71 19.63
CA ILE A 29 22.25 5.84 20.72
C ILE A 29 21.28 4.75 20.20
N SER A 30 20.54 5.02 19.13
CA SER A 30 19.71 4.00 18.49
C SER A 30 20.54 3.22 17.48
N GLU A 31 21.06 2.05 17.86
CA GLU A 31 21.49 1.02 16.92
C GLU A 31 20.28 0.61 16.04
N ILE A 32 20.04 1.38 14.97
CA ILE A 32 18.91 1.11 14.08
C ILE A 32 19.28 -0.08 13.23
N LEU A 33 18.67 -1.22 13.58
CA LEU A 33 18.58 -2.41 12.75
C LEU A 33 18.26 -1.99 11.30
N PRO A 34 18.96 -2.52 10.27
CA PRO A 34 18.79 -2.08 8.89
C PRO A 34 17.41 -2.48 8.34
N SER A 35 16.40 -1.66 8.60
CA SER A 35 14.99 -1.88 8.19
C SER A 35 14.85 -2.08 6.68
N GLU A 36 15.76 -1.49 5.89
CA GLU A 36 15.88 -1.68 4.45
C GLU A 36 16.26 -3.11 4.02
N ASP A 37 17.18 -3.74 4.75
CA ASP A 37 17.64 -5.10 4.47
C ASP A 37 16.60 -6.10 4.98
N ILE A 38 16.00 -5.83 6.14
CA ILE A 38 14.91 -6.64 6.69
C ILE A 38 13.72 -6.64 5.74
N ALA A 39 13.28 -5.48 5.22
CA ALA A 39 12.15 -5.42 4.31
C ALA A 39 12.39 -6.19 3.00
N ALA A 40 13.61 -6.16 2.48
CA ALA A 40 14.00 -6.97 1.32
C ALA A 40 14.02 -8.47 1.63
N LEU A 41 14.54 -8.87 2.78
CA LEU A 41 14.54 -10.26 3.23
C LEU A 41 13.13 -10.78 3.48
N VAL A 42 12.28 -9.98 4.14
CA VAL A 42 10.88 -10.30 4.38
C VAL A 42 10.17 -10.52 3.05
N TYR A 43 10.34 -9.67 2.04
CA TYR A 43 9.72 -9.91 0.72
C TYR A 43 10.17 -11.22 0.06
N LEU A 44 11.47 -11.51 0.12
CA LEU A 44 12.08 -12.66 -0.55
C LEU A 44 11.71 -13.99 0.13
N TRP A 45 11.67 -14.00 1.47
CA TRP A 45 11.37 -15.18 2.28
C TRP A 45 9.89 -15.27 2.69
N ASN A 46 9.06 -14.35 2.21
CA ASN A 46 7.62 -14.39 2.48
C ASN A 46 7.03 -15.65 1.82
N PRO A 47 6.42 -16.58 2.57
CA PRO A 47 5.79 -17.77 2.01
C PRO A 47 4.73 -17.41 0.96
N LEU A 48 4.04 -16.26 1.12
CA LEU A 48 3.04 -15.79 0.18
C LEU A 48 3.66 -15.43 -1.18
N THR A 49 4.84 -14.80 -1.19
CA THR A 49 5.59 -14.52 -2.43
C THR A 49 5.99 -15.83 -3.11
N ILE A 50 6.53 -16.78 -2.35
CA ILE A 50 6.99 -18.08 -2.87
C ILE A 50 5.81 -18.84 -3.50
N VAL A 51 4.68 -18.93 -2.78
CA VAL A 51 3.45 -19.58 -3.27
C VAL A 51 2.95 -18.91 -4.55
N THR A 52 3.01 -17.59 -4.66
CA THR A 52 2.57 -16.90 -5.89
C THR A 52 3.48 -17.15 -7.08
N CYS A 53 4.79 -17.29 -6.85
CA CYS A 53 5.74 -17.67 -7.90
C CYS A 53 5.51 -19.13 -8.35
N VAL A 54 5.28 -20.05 -7.40
CA VAL A 54 4.97 -21.46 -7.71
C VAL A 54 3.63 -21.59 -8.44
N GLY A 55 2.66 -20.73 -8.10
CA GLY A 55 1.35 -20.67 -8.76
C GLY A 55 1.33 -20.00 -10.13
N PHE A 56 2.48 -19.63 -10.70
CA PHE A 56 2.61 -18.94 -11.99
C PHE A 56 1.74 -17.68 -12.13
N ASN A 57 1.53 -16.95 -11.03
CA ASN A 57 0.74 -15.74 -11.02
C ASN A 57 1.56 -14.53 -11.51
N THR A 58 0.93 -13.60 -12.22
CA THR A 58 1.56 -12.36 -12.72
C THR A 58 1.72 -11.28 -11.64
N THR A 59 1.18 -11.49 -10.43
CA THR A 59 1.26 -10.52 -9.32
C THR A 59 2.69 -10.02 -8.99
N PRO A 60 3.77 -10.84 -9.05
CA PRO A 60 5.12 -10.32 -8.83
C PRO A 60 5.55 -9.26 -9.86
N VAL A 61 5.03 -9.33 -11.09
CA VAL A 61 5.27 -8.32 -12.15
C VAL A 61 4.51 -7.04 -11.82
N GLU A 62 3.26 -7.13 -11.39
CA GLU A 62 2.49 -5.97 -10.90
C GLU A 62 3.21 -5.30 -9.72
N ASN A 63 3.63 -6.09 -8.74
CA ASN A 63 4.36 -5.64 -7.56
C ASN A 63 5.66 -4.91 -7.91
N LEU A 64 6.38 -5.38 -8.94
CA LEU A 64 7.59 -4.72 -9.44
C LEU A 64 7.29 -3.29 -9.90
N PHE A 65 6.25 -3.10 -10.73
CA PHE A 65 5.91 -1.78 -11.27
C PHE A 65 5.33 -0.84 -10.22
N ILE A 66 4.57 -1.37 -9.24
CA ILE A 66 4.12 -0.60 -8.07
C ILE A 66 5.32 -0.06 -7.30
N ILE A 67 6.29 -0.92 -6.95
CA ILE A 67 7.49 -0.50 -6.22
C ILE A 67 8.37 0.43 -7.06
N LEU A 68 8.45 0.22 -8.37
CA LEU A 68 9.17 1.12 -9.28
C LEU A 68 8.57 2.54 -9.26
N SER A 69 7.24 2.64 -9.23
CA SER A 69 6.53 3.92 -9.13
C SER A 69 6.87 4.67 -7.84
N LEU A 70 6.84 3.96 -6.70
CA LEU A 70 7.16 4.51 -5.39
C LEU A 70 8.63 4.90 -5.28
N TYR A 71 9.54 4.08 -5.82
CA TYR A 71 10.96 4.38 -5.88
C TYR A 71 11.26 5.63 -6.70
N GLY A 72 10.67 5.75 -7.90
CA GLY A 72 10.78 6.95 -8.73
C GLY A 72 10.25 8.20 -8.02
N ALA A 73 9.15 8.06 -7.29
CA ALA A 73 8.56 9.14 -6.49
C ALA A 73 9.49 9.56 -5.33
N CYS A 74 10.11 8.61 -4.63
CA CYS A 74 11.10 8.87 -3.57
C CYS A 74 12.34 9.64 -4.06
N ILE A 75 12.83 9.34 -5.26
CA ILE A 75 14.00 10.02 -5.88
C ILE A 75 13.58 11.33 -6.58
N ARG A 76 12.27 11.60 -6.68
CA ARG A 76 11.71 12.72 -7.44
C ARG A 76 12.01 12.67 -8.94
N VAL A 77 12.18 11.46 -9.48
CA VAL A 77 12.32 11.24 -10.92
C VAL A 77 10.94 10.96 -11.50
N ALA A 78 10.28 12.02 -11.95
CA ALA A 78 8.96 12.00 -12.55
C ALA A 78 8.76 10.94 -13.67
N PRO A 79 9.66 10.78 -14.66
CA PRO A 79 9.45 9.80 -15.74
C PRO A 79 9.43 8.35 -15.25
N LEU A 80 10.30 8.01 -14.29
CA LEU A 80 10.38 6.67 -13.72
C LEU A 80 9.14 6.35 -12.88
N ALA A 81 8.69 7.32 -12.08
CA ALA A 81 7.47 7.20 -11.30
C ALA A 81 6.23 7.00 -12.20
N ALA A 82 6.12 7.82 -13.26
CA ALA A 82 5.03 7.76 -14.23
C ALA A 82 5.00 6.42 -14.98
N PHE A 83 6.16 5.94 -15.45
CA PHE A 83 6.25 4.66 -16.14
C PHE A 83 5.77 3.50 -15.27
N GLY A 84 6.28 3.39 -14.03
CA GLY A 84 5.85 2.34 -13.10
C GLY A 84 4.36 2.41 -12.78
N TRP A 85 3.81 3.62 -12.56
CA TRP A 85 2.40 3.80 -12.23
C TRP A 85 1.48 3.46 -13.41
N VAL A 86 1.82 3.88 -14.64
CA VAL A 86 1.01 3.59 -15.84
C VAL A 86 0.99 2.10 -16.15
N VAL A 87 2.14 1.43 -16.09
CA VAL A 87 2.19 -0.01 -16.36
C VAL A 87 1.47 -0.81 -15.26
N ALA A 88 1.63 -0.44 -13.99
CA ALA A 88 0.89 -1.07 -12.89
C ALA A 88 -0.63 -0.90 -13.04
N SER A 89 -1.10 0.30 -13.40
CA SER A 89 -2.53 0.61 -13.62
C SER A 89 -3.10 -0.05 -14.88
N HIS A 90 -2.23 -0.38 -15.84
CA HIS A 90 -2.60 -1.14 -17.02
C HIS A 90 -2.80 -2.62 -16.71
N LEU A 91 -1.89 -3.22 -15.93
CA LEU A 91 -1.98 -4.62 -15.51
C LEU A 91 -3.13 -4.88 -14.54
N SER A 92 -3.41 -3.93 -13.64
CA SER A 92 -4.44 -4.03 -12.61
C SER A 92 -5.08 -2.67 -12.35
N LEU A 93 -6.39 -2.62 -12.08
CA LEU A 93 -7.10 -1.34 -11.90
C LEU A 93 -6.72 -0.62 -10.60
N TYR A 94 -6.49 -1.36 -9.51
CA TYR A 94 -6.39 -0.82 -8.15
C TYR A 94 -5.15 0.05 -7.87
N PRO A 95 -3.94 -0.23 -8.42
CA PRO A 95 -2.78 0.64 -8.30
C PRO A 95 -3.01 2.10 -8.73
N THR A 96 -4.05 2.40 -9.51
CA THR A 96 -4.46 3.77 -9.88
C THR A 96 -4.63 4.68 -8.65
N ILE A 97 -5.10 4.13 -7.52
CA ILE A 97 -5.31 4.86 -6.25
C ILE A 97 -4.00 5.43 -5.67
N LEU A 98 -2.85 4.83 -6.02
CA LEU A 98 -1.53 5.29 -5.59
C LEU A 98 -1.11 6.64 -6.20
N ILE A 99 -1.91 7.21 -7.11
CA ILE A 99 -1.62 8.51 -7.70
C ILE A 99 -1.48 9.61 -6.62
N ILE A 100 -2.31 9.58 -5.58
CA ILE A 100 -2.28 10.56 -4.48
C ILE A 100 -0.96 10.49 -3.70
N PRO A 101 -0.54 9.34 -3.13
CA PRO A 101 0.74 9.27 -2.43
C PRO A 101 1.93 9.54 -3.34
N VAL A 102 1.90 9.14 -4.62
CA VAL A 102 2.96 9.47 -5.60
C VAL A 102 3.09 10.98 -5.81
N ILE A 103 1.97 11.69 -5.99
CA ILE A 103 1.98 13.16 -6.11
C ILE A 103 2.53 13.82 -4.83
N LEU A 104 2.11 13.34 -3.66
CA LEU A 104 2.60 13.87 -2.38
C LEU A 104 4.10 13.60 -2.20
N LEU A 105 4.60 12.42 -2.59
CA LEU A 105 6.03 12.09 -2.57
C LEU A 105 6.85 12.99 -3.50
N LEU A 106 6.37 13.23 -4.72
CA LEU A 106 7.03 14.10 -5.69
C LEU A 106 7.06 15.57 -5.22
N GLY A 107 5.96 16.06 -4.64
CA GLY A 107 5.82 17.45 -4.21
C GLY A 107 6.48 17.76 -2.86
N ASN A 108 6.25 16.93 -1.84
CA ASN A 108 6.76 17.14 -0.48
C ASN A 108 8.15 16.50 -0.27
N GLY A 109 8.50 15.47 -1.04
CA GLY A 109 9.68 14.63 -0.81
C GLY A 109 9.42 13.47 0.16
N PRO A 110 10.44 12.64 0.41
CA PRO A 110 10.33 11.51 1.34
C PRO A 110 9.92 11.96 2.76
N ASP A 111 9.20 11.06 3.44
CA ASP A 111 8.49 11.26 4.72
C ASP A 111 9.15 12.25 5.69
N ALA A 112 8.34 13.15 6.24
CA ALA A 112 8.78 14.09 7.27
C ALA A 112 8.88 13.42 8.66
N THR A 113 9.82 13.85 9.51
CA THR A 113 10.17 13.22 10.81
C THR A 113 8.98 13.02 11.75
N PRO A 114 8.93 11.92 12.53
CA PRO A 114 7.86 11.70 13.50
C PRO A 114 7.85 12.82 14.54
N ARG A 115 6.68 13.39 14.83
CA ARG A 115 6.49 14.45 15.83
C ARG A 115 6.91 14.05 17.24
N LYS A 116 7.01 12.75 17.57
CA LYS A 116 7.57 12.28 18.84
C LYS A 116 8.97 12.82 19.12
N LEU A 117 9.84 12.87 18.12
CA LEU A 117 11.18 13.46 18.28
C LEU A 117 11.10 14.97 18.50
N PHE A 118 10.12 15.65 17.88
CA PHE A 118 9.87 17.05 18.16
C PHE A 118 9.34 17.27 19.59
N LEU A 119 8.49 16.38 20.11
CA LEU A 119 7.99 16.44 21.50
C LEU A 119 9.07 16.07 22.52
N MET A 120 9.89 15.05 22.25
CA MET A 120 11.06 14.69 23.06
C MET A 120 12.07 15.84 23.07
N TYR A 121 12.36 16.44 21.92
CA TYR A 121 13.20 17.64 21.85
C TYR A 121 12.60 18.80 22.66
N LYS A 122 11.29 19.07 22.51
CA LYS A 122 10.62 20.14 23.26
C LYS A 122 10.61 19.86 24.76
N LYS A 123 10.57 18.59 25.17
CA LYS A 123 10.67 18.16 26.56
C LYS A 123 12.10 18.31 27.09
N ASP A 124 13.11 17.89 26.32
CA ASP A 124 14.53 18.09 26.63
C ASP A 124 14.90 19.60 26.66
N GLU A 125 14.27 20.44 25.84
CA GLU A 125 14.47 21.89 25.82
C GLU A 125 13.76 22.57 27.01
N ALA A 126 12.60 22.05 27.44
CA ALA A 126 11.91 22.48 28.64
C ALA A 126 12.68 22.10 29.92
N ASP A 127 13.33 20.94 29.94
CA ASP A 127 14.21 20.51 31.03
C ASP A 127 15.57 21.27 31.01
N ASN A 128 16.04 21.72 29.83
CA ASN A 128 17.30 22.47 29.66
C ASN A 128 17.12 24.00 29.49
N SER A 129 16.17 24.60 30.22
CA SER A 129 15.89 26.05 30.18
C SER A 129 17.12 26.92 30.56
N SER A 130 18.00 27.18 29.58
CA SER A 130 18.92 28.33 29.55
C SER A 130 19.49 28.65 28.15
N LYS A 131 18.93 28.11 27.05
CA LYS A 131 19.28 28.55 25.69
C LYS A 131 18.05 28.83 24.84
N GLY A 132 17.33 29.89 25.19
CA GLY A 132 16.41 30.54 24.26
C GLY A 132 17.20 31.15 23.10
N ARG A 133 17.25 30.49 21.94
CA ARG A 133 17.53 31.11 20.62
C ARG A 133 17.45 30.15 19.41
N VAL A 134 16.39 29.36 19.20
CA VAL A 134 16.13 28.80 17.84
C VAL A 134 14.63 28.58 17.54
N VAL A 135 13.73 29.49 17.97
CA VAL A 135 12.28 29.29 17.73
C VAL A 135 11.83 29.67 16.31
N ASN A 136 12.66 30.33 15.50
CA ASN A 136 12.21 30.89 14.21
C ASN A 136 12.44 30.00 12.97
N GLY A 137 12.99 28.79 13.11
CA GLY A 137 13.27 27.89 11.96
C GLY A 137 12.21 26.83 11.68
N LEU A 138 11.26 26.61 12.59
CA LEU A 138 10.40 25.40 12.57
C LEU A 138 9.13 25.53 11.71
N SER A 139 8.89 26.69 11.09
CA SER A 139 7.72 26.95 10.23
C SER A 139 7.98 26.71 8.74
N GLU A 140 9.16 26.24 8.34
CA GLU A 140 9.38 25.80 6.97
C GLU A 140 8.76 24.41 6.74
N GLN A 141 7.42 24.37 6.74
CA GLN A 141 6.71 23.48 5.82
C GLN A 141 7.29 23.77 4.43
N LYS A 142 8.19 22.90 3.94
CA LYS A 142 8.70 22.95 2.57
C LYS A 142 7.51 23.20 1.63
N LYS A 143 7.53 24.34 0.94
CA LYS A 143 6.52 24.65 -0.10
C LYS A 143 6.44 23.46 -1.05
N PHE A 144 5.23 22.96 -1.24
CA PHE A 144 4.95 21.86 -2.16
C PHE A 144 5.51 22.19 -3.55
N SER A 145 6.42 21.35 -4.05
CA SER A 145 7.05 21.58 -5.35
C SER A 145 6.13 21.11 -6.47
N TRP A 146 5.54 22.06 -7.19
CA TRP A 146 4.64 21.76 -8.32
C TRP A 146 5.38 21.34 -9.60
N ARG A 147 6.65 21.71 -9.75
CA ARG A 147 7.45 21.39 -10.95
C ARG A 147 7.55 19.88 -11.24
N PRO A 148 7.99 19.01 -10.29
CA PRO A 148 8.06 17.56 -10.53
C PRO A 148 6.68 16.93 -10.74
N VAL A 149 5.64 17.49 -10.12
CA VAL A 149 4.26 17.02 -10.25
C VAL A 149 3.71 17.31 -11.64
N GLY A 150 3.92 18.53 -12.17
CA GLY A 150 3.54 18.87 -13.53
C GLY A 150 4.26 17.99 -14.57
N LEU A 151 5.57 17.78 -14.39
CA LEU A 151 6.34 16.86 -15.24
C LEU A 151 5.82 15.41 -15.15
N PHE A 152 5.40 14.96 -13.97
CA PHE A 152 4.82 13.63 -13.79
C PHE A 152 3.54 13.46 -14.61
N PHE A 153 2.61 14.43 -14.58
CA PHE A 153 1.39 14.34 -15.40
C PHE A 153 1.67 14.32 -16.90
N VAL A 154 2.65 15.10 -17.36
CA VAL A 154 3.09 15.08 -18.78
C VAL A 154 3.61 13.70 -19.15
N TRP A 155 4.47 13.10 -18.32
CA TRP A 155 4.99 11.75 -18.57
C TRP A 155 3.90 10.67 -18.46
N VAL A 156 2.96 10.80 -17.54
CA VAL A 156 1.79 9.90 -17.45
C VAL A 156 0.99 9.95 -18.74
N LEU A 157 0.72 11.14 -19.28
CA LEU A 157 0.02 11.29 -20.55
C LEU A 157 0.79 10.64 -21.72
N ILE A 158 2.11 10.84 -21.79
CA ILE A 158 2.95 10.22 -22.81
C ILE A 158 2.91 8.69 -22.71
N TRP A 159 3.12 8.13 -21.51
CA TRP A 159 3.16 6.68 -21.31
C TRP A 159 1.79 6.03 -21.51
N THR A 160 0.70 6.67 -21.08
CA THR A 160 -0.66 6.16 -21.31
C THR A 160 -1.02 6.17 -22.79
N LEU A 161 -0.69 7.23 -23.54
CA LEU A 161 -0.87 7.23 -24.99
C LEU A 161 -0.04 6.13 -25.66
N TYR A 162 1.21 5.95 -25.23
CA TYR A 162 2.08 4.89 -25.74
C TYR A 162 1.50 3.49 -25.51
N THR A 163 1.06 3.19 -24.28
CA THR A 163 0.46 1.87 -23.98
C THR A 163 -0.85 1.66 -24.74
N LEU A 164 -1.71 2.69 -24.85
CA LEU A 164 -2.96 2.59 -25.62
C LEU A 164 -2.72 2.38 -27.11
N VAL A 165 -1.72 3.04 -27.70
CA VAL A 165 -1.36 2.82 -29.12
C VAL A 165 -0.86 1.39 -29.32
N LEU A 166 0.01 0.88 -28.46
CA LEU A 166 0.47 -0.51 -28.53
C LEU A 166 -0.70 -1.49 -28.40
N CYS A 167 -1.56 -1.32 -27.39
CA CYS A 167 -2.75 -2.15 -27.21
C CYS A 167 -3.68 -2.08 -28.42
N GLY A 168 -3.86 -0.90 -29.02
CA GLY A 168 -4.66 -0.71 -30.22
C GLY A 168 -4.12 -1.45 -31.43
N ILE A 169 -2.79 -1.46 -31.62
CA ILE A 169 -2.14 -2.22 -32.70
C ILE A 169 -2.35 -3.72 -32.50
N PHE A 170 -2.13 -4.24 -31.29
CA PHE A 170 -2.30 -5.66 -30.98
C PHE A 170 -3.76 -6.11 -31.05
N MET A 171 -4.70 -5.30 -30.56
CA MET A 171 -6.12 -5.63 -30.52
C MET A 171 -6.87 -5.37 -31.84
N ARG A 172 -6.18 -4.91 -32.89
CA ARG A 172 -6.81 -4.58 -34.18
C ARG A 172 -7.61 -5.74 -34.77
N ASN A 173 -7.16 -6.98 -34.54
CA ASN A 173 -7.81 -8.19 -35.04
C ASN A 173 -8.85 -8.78 -34.08
N TYR A 174 -8.99 -8.24 -32.86
CA TYR A 174 -9.78 -8.82 -31.76
C TYR A 174 -10.88 -7.89 -31.23
N GLY A 175 -11.40 -6.99 -32.07
CA GLY A 175 -12.48 -6.05 -31.68
C GLY A 175 -11.99 -4.69 -31.13
N GLY A 176 -10.69 -4.41 -31.20
CA GLY A 176 -10.12 -3.11 -30.87
C GLY A 176 -10.04 -2.80 -29.38
N LEU A 177 -9.81 -1.52 -29.07
CA LEU A 177 -9.63 -1.03 -27.70
C LEU A 177 -10.89 -1.14 -26.83
N SER A 178 -12.07 -0.92 -27.41
CA SER A 178 -13.33 -0.98 -26.66
C SER A 178 -13.59 -2.36 -26.06
N GLU A 179 -13.31 -3.42 -26.82
CA GLU A 179 -13.46 -4.79 -26.33
C GLU A 179 -12.45 -5.10 -25.23
N MET A 180 -11.19 -4.64 -25.36
CA MET A 180 -10.20 -4.74 -24.29
C MET A 180 -10.71 -4.10 -23.00
N PHE A 181 -11.17 -2.84 -23.05
CA PHE A 181 -11.66 -2.13 -21.87
C PHE A 181 -12.85 -2.84 -21.21
N ASN A 182 -13.79 -3.34 -22.02
CA ASN A 182 -14.96 -4.05 -21.51
C ASN A 182 -14.58 -5.39 -20.85
N ARG A 183 -13.61 -6.11 -21.43
CA ARG A 183 -13.17 -7.42 -20.94
C ARG A 183 -12.21 -7.35 -19.75
N THR A 184 -11.39 -6.31 -19.65
CA THR A 184 -10.44 -6.17 -18.53
C THR A 184 -11.07 -5.38 -17.39
N TYR A 185 -11.30 -4.08 -17.59
CA TYR A 185 -11.79 -3.19 -16.55
C TYR A 185 -13.29 -3.34 -16.31
N GLY A 186 -14.08 -3.52 -17.37
CA GLY A 186 -15.52 -3.76 -17.27
C GLY A 186 -15.83 -5.04 -16.49
N PHE A 187 -15.05 -6.11 -16.71
CA PHE A 187 -15.18 -7.36 -15.94
C PHE A 187 -14.91 -7.17 -14.45
N ILE A 188 -13.84 -6.44 -14.10
CA ILE A 188 -13.49 -6.15 -12.69
C ILE A 188 -14.58 -5.33 -12.01
N LEU A 189 -15.10 -4.28 -12.67
CA LEU A 189 -16.11 -3.39 -12.10
C LEU A 189 -17.49 -4.06 -11.97
N THR A 190 -17.83 -4.96 -12.89
CA THR A 190 -19.14 -5.65 -12.89
C THR A 190 -19.15 -6.94 -12.08
N VAL A 191 -17.99 -7.37 -11.55
CA VAL A 191 -17.77 -8.54 -10.68
C VAL A 191 -18.60 -9.76 -11.14
N LYS A 192 -18.51 -10.09 -12.43
CA LYS A 192 -19.38 -11.11 -13.05
C LYS A 192 -19.08 -12.53 -12.56
N ASP A 193 -17.81 -12.82 -12.29
CA ASP A 193 -17.42 -14.12 -11.76
C ASP A 193 -17.56 -14.11 -10.24
N LEU A 194 -18.36 -15.04 -9.72
CA LEU A 194 -18.63 -15.23 -8.30
C LEU A 194 -18.00 -16.54 -7.79
N SER A 195 -17.08 -17.11 -8.57
CA SER A 195 -16.32 -18.27 -8.15
C SER A 195 -15.61 -18.02 -6.82
N PRO A 196 -15.49 -19.05 -5.96
CA PRO A 196 -14.92 -18.88 -4.63
C PRO A 196 -13.50 -18.32 -4.70
N ASN A 197 -13.27 -17.22 -3.99
CA ASN A 197 -11.96 -16.59 -3.90
C ASN A 197 -11.63 -16.19 -2.45
N ILE A 198 -10.44 -15.64 -2.24
CA ILE A 198 -9.96 -15.25 -0.89
C ILE A 198 -10.67 -13.98 -0.39
N GLY A 199 -11.27 -13.21 -1.29
CA GLY A 199 -11.91 -11.94 -1.00
C GLY A 199 -13.25 -12.07 -0.30
N VAL A 200 -13.76 -10.92 0.14
CA VAL A 200 -15.02 -10.83 0.89
C VAL A 200 -16.23 -10.62 -0.04
N LEU A 201 -16.01 -10.17 -1.29
CA LEU A 201 -17.12 -9.74 -2.16
C LEU A 201 -17.86 -10.89 -2.86
N TRP A 202 -17.18 -11.98 -3.23
CA TRP A 202 -17.79 -13.05 -4.05
C TRP A 202 -19.01 -13.69 -3.37
N TYR A 203 -18.90 -14.00 -2.07
CA TYR A 203 -19.96 -14.66 -1.32
C TYR A 203 -21.14 -13.72 -1.07
N PHE A 204 -20.86 -12.45 -0.74
CA PHE A 204 -21.91 -11.44 -0.60
C PHE A 204 -22.73 -11.29 -1.89
N PHE A 205 -22.06 -11.18 -3.05
CA PHE A 205 -22.75 -11.06 -4.33
C PHE A 205 -23.38 -12.36 -4.82
N ALA A 206 -22.97 -13.52 -4.28
CA ALA A 206 -23.64 -14.79 -4.52
C ALA A 206 -24.96 -14.93 -3.74
N GLU A 207 -25.08 -14.29 -2.58
CA GLU A 207 -26.30 -14.33 -1.75
C GLU A 207 -27.30 -13.21 -2.08
N VAL A 208 -26.83 -12.06 -2.55
CA VAL A 208 -27.69 -10.91 -2.85
C VAL A 208 -28.56 -11.17 -4.08
N PHE A 209 -29.84 -10.79 -3.97
CA PHE A 209 -30.77 -10.82 -5.10
C PHE A 209 -30.26 -9.98 -6.27
N GLU A 210 -30.41 -10.50 -7.48
CA GLU A 210 -29.95 -9.85 -8.72
C GLU A 210 -30.49 -8.42 -8.87
N PHE A 211 -31.72 -8.18 -8.43
CA PHE A 211 -32.35 -6.85 -8.46
C PHE A 211 -31.55 -5.76 -7.72
N PHE A 212 -30.89 -6.11 -6.60
CA PHE A 212 -30.12 -5.15 -5.80
C PHE A 212 -28.62 -5.14 -6.12
N ARG A 213 -28.17 -6.00 -7.05
CA ARG A 213 -26.75 -6.21 -7.33
C ARG A 213 -26.04 -4.91 -7.76
N ASP A 214 -26.66 -4.15 -8.66
CA ASP A 214 -26.10 -2.89 -9.15
C ASP A 214 -25.97 -1.82 -8.05
N PHE A 215 -26.97 -1.75 -7.16
CA PHE A 215 -26.92 -0.85 -6.01
C PHE A 215 -25.72 -1.18 -5.10
N PHE A 216 -25.56 -2.44 -4.72
CA PHE A 216 -24.45 -2.84 -3.86
C PHE A 216 -23.09 -2.69 -4.55
N LEU A 217 -23.00 -2.98 -5.86
CA LEU A 217 -21.78 -2.71 -6.63
C LEU A 217 -21.38 -1.23 -6.52
N ILE A 218 -22.31 -0.30 -6.72
CA ILE A 218 -22.02 1.14 -6.57
C ILE A 218 -21.54 1.44 -5.14
N VAL A 219 -22.23 0.93 -4.12
CA VAL A 219 -21.88 1.16 -2.71
C VAL A 219 -20.46 0.68 -2.39
N PHE A 220 -20.06 -0.51 -2.82
CA PHE A 220 -18.70 -1.02 -2.55
C PHE A 220 -17.61 -0.20 -3.27
N HIS A 221 -17.83 0.18 -4.53
CA HIS A 221 -16.87 1.02 -5.26
C HIS A 221 -16.75 2.42 -4.65
N VAL A 222 -17.88 3.03 -4.25
CA VAL A 222 -17.89 4.33 -3.56
C VAL A 222 -17.23 4.25 -2.19
N ASN A 223 -17.40 3.15 -1.46
CA ASN A 223 -16.75 2.95 -0.15
C ASN A 223 -15.22 3.05 -0.25
N ILE A 224 -14.63 2.40 -1.25
CA ILE A 224 -13.18 2.46 -1.50
C ILE A 224 -12.75 3.92 -1.73
N LEU A 225 -13.48 4.66 -2.58
CA LEU A 225 -13.21 6.09 -2.85
C LEU A 225 -13.36 6.97 -1.60
N PHE A 226 -14.37 6.69 -0.78
CA PHE A 226 -14.62 7.44 0.45
C PHE A 226 -13.53 7.22 1.51
N MET A 227 -12.92 6.03 1.57
CA MET A 227 -11.81 5.77 2.51
C MET A 227 -10.50 6.47 2.12
N ILE A 228 -10.28 6.70 0.83
CA ILE A 228 -9.05 7.31 0.30
C ILE A 228 -8.91 8.77 0.76
N LEU A 229 -9.97 9.58 0.63
CA LEU A 229 -9.89 11.04 0.83
C LEU A 229 -9.55 11.46 2.28
N PRO A 230 -10.24 10.98 3.34
CA PRO A 230 -9.91 11.33 4.72
C PRO A 230 -8.49 10.92 5.10
N LEU A 231 -8.05 9.76 4.59
CA LEU A 231 -6.74 9.22 4.87
C LEU A 231 -5.62 10.03 4.19
N ALA A 232 -5.86 10.54 2.96
CA ALA A 232 -4.95 11.47 2.28
C ALA A 232 -4.73 12.75 3.09
N ILE A 233 -5.82 13.31 3.65
CA ILE A 233 -5.78 14.54 4.45
C ILE A 233 -5.00 14.30 5.73
N ARG A 234 -5.29 13.21 6.44
CA ARG A 234 -4.68 12.89 7.74
C ARG A 234 -3.19 12.54 7.63
N LEU A 235 -2.79 11.79 6.61
CA LEU A 235 -1.41 11.27 6.46
C LEU A 235 -0.57 12.05 5.44
N LYS A 236 -0.98 13.26 5.02
CA LYS A 236 -0.23 14.10 4.08
C LYS A 236 1.26 14.29 4.42
N HIS A 237 1.59 14.25 5.70
CA HIS A 237 2.96 14.40 6.22
C HIS A 237 3.87 13.18 5.98
N ARG A 238 3.28 11.98 5.79
CA ARG A 238 3.97 10.69 5.62
C ARG A 238 3.48 9.98 4.35
N PRO A 239 3.81 10.48 3.15
CA PRO A 239 3.30 9.92 1.90
C PRO A 239 3.72 8.47 1.60
N CYS A 240 4.88 7.98 2.06
CA CYS A 240 5.25 6.57 1.90
C CYS A 240 4.37 5.66 2.78
N PHE A 241 4.11 6.07 4.01
CA PHE A 241 3.19 5.35 4.89
C PHE A 241 1.75 5.37 4.33
N LEU A 242 1.30 6.50 3.76
CA LEU A 242 0.03 6.58 3.05
C LEU A 242 -0.04 5.58 1.88
N ALA A 243 1.03 5.45 1.08
CA ALA A 243 1.10 4.46 0.00
C ALA A 243 0.95 3.03 0.53
N PHE A 244 1.59 2.70 1.65
CA PHE A 244 1.42 1.40 2.31
C PHE A 244 -0.03 1.15 2.74
N VAL A 245 -0.68 2.12 3.40
CA VAL A 245 -2.07 1.94 3.85
C VAL A 245 -3.03 1.81 2.66
N TYR A 246 -2.81 2.56 1.58
CA TYR A 246 -3.60 2.41 0.35
C TYR A 246 -3.42 1.05 -0.31
N MET A 247 -2.19 0.55 -0.38
CA MET A 247 -1.92 -0.81 -0.86
C MET A 247 -2.66 -1.87 -0.03
N ALA A 248 -2.64 -1.72 1.29
CA ALA A 248 -3.35 -2.65 2.17
C ALA A 248 -4.87 -2.57 1.97
N ILE A 249 -5.47 -1.38 1.98
CA ILE A 249 -6.91 -1.20 1.72
C ILE A 249 -7.31 -1.78 0.36
N CYS A 250 -6.51 -1.53 -0.69
CA CYS A 250 -6.76 -2.09 -2.02
C CYS A 250 -6.67 -3.62 -2.03
N SER A 251 -5.69 -4.22 -1.35
CA SER A 251 -5.57 -5.68 -1.29
C SER A 251 -6.77 -6.36 -0.62
N MET A 252 -7.45 -5.65 0.28
CA MET A 252 -8.58 -6.17 1.06
C MET A 252 -9.93 -5.99 0.37
N LEU A 253 -10.14 -4.83 -0.26
CA LEU A 253 -11.42 -4.45 -0.87
C LEU A 253 -11.47 -4.74 -2.38
N LYS A 254 -10.38 -5.25 -2.96
CA LYS A 254 -10.36 -5.75 -4.34
C LYS A 254 -11.32 -6.95 -4.47
N PRO A 255 -12.20 -7.01 -5.50
CA PRO A 255 -13.15 -8.10 -5.74
C PRO A 255 -12.50 -9.46 -5.98
N TYR A 256 -11.32 -9.44 -6.61
CA TYR A 256 -10.54 -10.62 -6.95
C TYR A 256 -9.15 -10.52 -6.32
N PRO A 257 -9.02 -10.61 -4.99
CA PRO A 257 -7.73 -10.50 -4.34
C PRO A 257 -6.94 -11.79 -4.52
N SER A 258 -5.63 -11.65 -4.69
CA SER A 258 -4.69 -12.76 -4.77
C SER A 258 -3.81 -12.82 -3.52
N VAL A 259 -3.27 -14.00 -3.22
CA VAL A 259 -2.30 -14.18 -2.14
C VAL A 259 -1.09 -13.24 -2.31
N GLY A 260 -0.70 -12.94 -3.55
CA GLY A 260 0.46 -12.10 -3.86
C GLY A 260 0.26 -10.61 -3.59
N ASP A 261 -1.00 -10.14 -3.60
CA ASP A 261 -1.33 -8.77 -3.21
C ASP A 261 -0.94 -8.54 -1.73
N SER A 262 -1.11 -9.58 -0.89
CA SER A 262 -0.77 -9.49 0.51
C SER A 262 0.73 -9.54 0.81
N ALA A 263 1.48 -10.20 -0.07
CA ALA A 263 2.92 -10.33 0.09
C ALA A 263 3.65 -8.99 0.01
N LEU A 264 3.16 -8.09 -0.86
CA LEU A 264 3.76 -6.78 -1.08
C LEU A 264 3.57 -5.83 0.10
N TYR A 265 2.34 -5.70 0.61
CA TYR A 265 2.10 -4.80 1.74
C TYR A 265 2.79 -5.32 3.02
N LEU A 266 2.81 -6.64 3.25
CA LEU A 266 3.53 -7.24 4.39
C LEU A 266 5.05 -6.99 4.32
N ALA A 267 5.63 -6.92 3.12
CA ALA A 267 7.03 -6.54 2.97
C ALA A 267 7.27 -5.04 3.18
N LEU A 268 6.37 -4.18 2.68
CA LEU A 268 6.45 -2.74 2.90
C LEU A 268 6.28 -2.36 4.37
N LEU A 269 5.50 -3.13 5.12
CA LEU A 269 5.37 -2.99 6.56
C LEU A 269 6.72 -3.08 7.30
N ALA A 270 7.60 -4.00 6.88
CA ALA A 270 8.90 -4.19 7.52
C ALA A 270 9.81 -2.95 7.37
N LEU A 271 9.51 -2.06 6.43
CA LEU A 271 10.19 -0.77 6.30
C LEU A 271 9.87 0.16 7.49
N PHE A 272 8.74 -0.05 8.15
CA PHE A 272 8.28 0.69 9.33
C PHE A 272 8.43 -0.13 10.63
N PHE A 273 9.34 -1.12 10.67
CA PHE A 273 9.53 -2.01 11.82
C PHE A 273 9.74 -1.27 13.15
N ASN A 274 10.47 -0.16 13.16
CA ASN A 274 10.70 0.64 14.37
C ASN A 274 9.41 1.24 14.94
N GLU A 275 8.45 1.60 14.09
CA GLU A 275 7.14 2.10 14.52
C GLU A 275 6.24 0.93 14.97
N LEU A 276 6.47 -0.27 14.42
CA LEU A 276 5.73 -1.49 14.77
C LEU A 276 6.12 -2.06 16.13
N ALA A 277 7.35 -1.83 16.59
CA ALA A 277 7.85 -2.32 17.87
C ALA A 277 7.03 -1.81 19.08
N GLU A 278 6.36 -0.66 18.95
CA GLU A 278 5.51 -0.10 20.00
C GLU A 278 4.08 -0.68 20.04
N MET A 279 3.73 -1.60 19.13
CA MET A 279 2.41 -2.20 19.10
C MET A 279 2.17 -3.21 20.22
N GLN A 280 1.18 -2.92 21.06
CA GLN A 280 0.84 -3.77 22.22
C GLN A 280 0.24 -5.15 21.85
N PHE A 281 -0.43 -5.29 20.70
CA PHE A 281 -1.13 -6.53 20.30
C PHE A 281 -0.49 -7.25 19.11
N SER A 282 0.79 -6.97 18.82
CA SER A 282 1.50 -7.50 17.64
C SER A 282 1.53 -9.03 17.59
N PHE A 283 1.80 -9.70 18.72
CA PHE A 283 1.83 -11.16 18.80
C PHE A 283 0.48 -11.80 18.46
N PHE A 284 -0.61 -11.32 19.08
CA PHE A 284 -1.95 -11.85 18.85
C PHE A 284 -2.40 -11.67 17.39
N LEU A 285 -2.16 -10.48 16.81
CA LEU A 285 -2.49 -10.20 15.41
C LEU A 285 -1.69 -11.07 14.45
N PHE A 286 -0.40 -11.28 14.72
CA PHE A 286 0.46 -12.14 13.91
C PHE A 286 0.00 -13.60 13.96
N CYS A 287 -0.21 -14.15 15.15
CA CYS A 287 -0.69 -15.52 15.32
C CYS A 287 -2.07 -15.72 14.69
N GLY A 288 -2.98 -14.76 14.85
CA GLY A 288 -4.30 -14.77 14.21
C GLY A 288 -4.20 -14.78 12.67
N PHE A 289 -3.38 -13.90 12.11
CA PHE A 289 -3.16 -13.83 10.66
C PHE A 289 -2.58 -15.14 10.09
N VAL A 290 -1.54 -15.70 10.73
CA VAL A 290 -0.94 -16.98 10.33
C VAL A 290 -1.94 -18.13 10.48
N GLY A 291 -2.67 -18.17 11.61
CA GLY A 291 -3.67 -19.19 11.88
C GLY A 291 -4.77 -19.23 10.84
N VAL A 292 -5.33 -18.07 10.48
CA VAL A 292 -6.37 -17.98 9.44
C VAL A 292 -5.81 -18.32 8.05
N SER A 293 -4.59 -17.89 7.74
CA SER A 293 -3.93 -18.20 6.46
C SER A 293 -3.71 -19.70 6.26
N LEU A 294 -3.39 -20.44 7.32
CA LEU A 294 -3.24 -21.90 7.30
C LEU A 294 -4.60 -22.62 7.28
N LEU A 295 -5.60 -22.07 7.96
CA LEU A 295 -6.95 -22.65 8.02
C LEU A 295 -7.69 -22.56 6.69
N SER A 296 -7.47 -21.49 5.92
CA SER A 296 -8.19 -21.23 4.66
C SER A 296 -8.04 -22.36 3.62
N PRO A 297 -6.84 -22.87 3.27
CA PRO A 297 -6.68 -24.02 2.38
C PRO A 297 -7.34 -25.30 2.87
N VAL A 298 -7.34 -25.53 4.20
CA VAL A 298 -7.98 -26.70 4.81
C VAL A 298 -9.50 -26.62 4.60
N MET A 299 -10.10 -25.47 4.88
CA MET A 299 -11.54 -25.25 4.68
C MET A 299 -11.92 -25.33 3.20
N HIS A 300 -11.08 -24.81 2.31
CA HIS A 300 -11.27 -24.95 0.86
C HIS A 300 -11.25 -26.43 0.42
N ASN A 301 -10.30 -27.23 0.94
CA ASN A 301 -10.20 -28.65 0.63
C ASN A 301 -11.43 -29.43 1.13
N LEU A 302 -11.87 -29.17 2.35
CA LEU A 302 -13.03 -29.82 2.95
C LEU A 302 -14.32 -29.55 2.16
N TRP A 303 -14.48 -28.31 1.68
CA TRP A 303 -15.65 -27.91 0.92
C TRP A 303 -15.62 -28.43 -0.52
N ILE A 304 -14.58 -28.10 -1.30
CA ILE A 304 -14.54 -28.40 -2.74
C ILE A 304 -14.24 -29.88 -3.02
N TRP A 305 -13.27 -30.46 -2.31
CA TRP A 305 -12.75 -31.78 -2.65
C TRP A 305 -13.37 -32.89 -1.83
N ARG A 306 -13.53 -32.69 -0.52
CA ARG A 306 -14.08 -33.73 0.37
C ARG A 306 -15.60 -33.69 0.48
N GLY A 307 -16.24 -32.57 0.11
CA GLY A 307 -17.69 -32.40 0.19
C GLY A 307 -18.27 -32.44 1.61
N THR A 308 -17.42 -32.41 2.64
CA THR A 308 -17.84 -32.44 4.05
C THR A 308 -17.91 -31.04 4.68
N GLY A 309 -17.33 -30.04 4.02
CA GLY A 309 -17.35 -28.63 4.44
C GLY A 309 -18.42 -27.81 3.72
N ASN A 310 -18.90 -26.75 4.39
CA ASN A 310 -19.80 -25.75 3.82
C ASN A 310 -19.00 -24.50 3.36
N ALA A 311 -19.44 -23.87 2.25
CA ALA A 311 -18.96 -22.59 1.75
C ALA A 311 -18.84 -21.52 2.86
N ASN A 312 -19.77 -21.52 3.81
CA ASN A 312 -19.82 -20.56 4.92
C ASN A 312 -18.55 -20.61 5.79
N PHE A 313 -17.97 -21.80 6.00
CA PHE A 313 -16.74 -21.93 6.78
C PHE A 313 -15.54 -21.35 6.03
N TYR A 314 -15.45 -21.60 4.73
CA TYR A 314 -14.40 -20.99 3.90
C TYR A 314 -14.56 -19.46 3.87
N PHE A 315 -15.78 -18.96 3.67
CA PHE A 315 -16.06 -17.53 3.71
C PHE A 315 -15.75 -16.89 5.07
N ALA A 316 -16.09 -17.56 6.18
CA ALA A 316 -15.76 -17.09 7.53
C ALA A 316 -14.24 -16.94 7.73
N THR A 317 -13.43 -17.84 7.17
CA THR A 317 -11.96 -17.66 7.18
C THR A 317 -11.52 -16.45 6.37
N GLY A 318 -12.13 -16.17 5.21
CA GLY A 318 -11.85 -14.97 4.42
C GLY A 318 -12.22 -13.67 5.15
N MET A 319 -13.37 -13.64 5.83
CA MET A 319 -13.77 -12.51 6.68
C MET A 319 -12.81 -12.31 7.86
N ALA A 320 -12.40 -13.39 8.53
CA ALA A 320 -11.43 -13.32 9.62
C ALA A 320 -10.08 -12.80 9.12
N TYR A 321 -9.64 -13.24 7.94
CA TYR A 321 -8.41 -12.77 7.29
C TYR A 321 -8.45 -11.26 7.04
N ALA A 322 -9.55 -10.77 6.44
CA ALA A 322 -9.76 -9.35 6.22
C ALA A 322 -9.83 -8.57 7.57
N CYS A 323 -10.50 -9.11 8.59
CA CYS A 323 -10.57 -8.47 9.90
C CYS A 323 -9.18 -8.30 10.54
N PHE A 324 -8.34 -9.35 10.52
CA PHE A 324 -6.97 -9.25 11.02
C PHE A 324 -6.15 -8.24 10.23
N GLN A 325 -6.29 -8.18 8.90
CA GLN A 325 -5.64 -7.16 8.08
C GLN A 325 -6.11 -5.73 8.40
N VAL A 326 -7.42 -5.52 8.66
CA VAL A 326 -7.97 -4.20 9.02
C VAL A 326 -7.40 -3.79 10.36
N CYS A 327 -7.47 -4.66 11.36
CA CYS A 327 -6.91 -4.42 12.68
C CYS A 327 -5.42 -4.09 12.56
N PHE A 328 -4.68 -4.87 11.78
CA PHE A 328 -3.27 -4.65 11.56
C PHE A 328 -2.97 -3.26 10.96
N CYS A 329 -3.69 -2.86 9.90
CA CYS A 329 -3.53 -1.54 9.28
C CYS A 329 -4.01 -0.40 10.19
N THR A 330 -5.09 -0.63 10.91
CA THR A 330 -5.72 0.36 11.79
C THR A 330 -4.86 0.62 13.01
N PHE A 331 -4.38 -0.41 13.69
CA PHE A 331 -3.42 -0.22 14.77
C PHE A 331 -2.15 0.44 14.24
N THR A 332 -1.66 0.08 13.05
CA THR A 332 -0.45 0.75 12.51
C THR A 332 -0.75 2.22 12.24
N GLY A 333 -1.89 2.54 11.63
CA GLY A 333 -2.30 3.90 11.34
C GLY A 333 -2.71 4.73 12.57
N ILE A 334 -3.25 4.11 13.61
CA ILE A 334 -3.61 4.74 14.89
C ILE A 334 -2.35 5.01 15.68
N PHE A 335 -1.43 4.06 15.82
CA PHE A 335 -0.15 4.32 16.48
C PHE A 335 0.62 5.39 15.70
N VAL A 336 0.79 5.25 14.38
CA VAL A 336 1.48 6.27 13.57
C VAL A 336 0.73 7.63 13.53
N GLY A 337 -0.61 7.63 13.63
CA GLY A 337 -1.48 8.79 13.46
C GLY A 337 -2.03 9.46 14.73
N MET A 338 -2.03 8.80 15.90
CA MET A 338 -2.37 9.39 17.21
C MET A 338 -1.22 10.22 17.76
N TYR A 339 0.04 9.84 17.46
CA TYR A 339 1.20 10.68 17.78
C TYR A 339 1.38 11.88 16.80
N GLY A 340 0.34 12.19 16.03
CA GLY A 340 0.24 13.34 15.13
C GLY A 340 -0.69 14.45 15.62
N LEU A 341 -1.42 14.26 16.73
CA LEU A 341 -2.19 15.31 17.41
C LEU A 341 -1.33 16.06 18.43
#